data_AF-G0MZP6-F1
#
_entry.id   AF-G0MZP6-F1
#
_cell.length_a   1.000
_cell.length_b   1.000
_cell.length_c   1.000
_cell.angle_alpha   90.00
_cell.angle_beta   90.00
_cell.angle_gamma   90.00
#
_symmetry.space_group_name_H-M   'P 1'
#
loop_
_entity.id
_entity.type
_entity.pdbx_description
1 polymer ?
#
loop_
_entity_poly.entity_id
_entity_poly.type
_entity_poly.pdbx_seq_one_letter_code
_entity_poly.pdbx_strand_id
1 'polypeptide(L)'
;MNGKRSIEQNNLLIESLKRYEDKLLIVPPSRREWTWISSFNFAYSLLLTVGGGFKVPATIGSQIFAVFYCLFGIPLFYSTLALIVYRLVSPVLKWQFLTRSRRFLLILFIFGCFILWTLLIGICLYYQVLNNDFWLSILHAFTGSLTVQIPSPVQITTCGILFLNFAATISVSFLLLILLVSLSVFFPKELLLQETERAVEEKLERLTPPPKFQVIVDEAGESKLTTA
;
A
#
# COMPACT_ATOMS: atom_id res chain seq x y z
N MET A 1 -14.08 33.99 57.66
CA MET A 1 -14.42 32.61 57.23
C MET A 1 -14.93 32.51 55.79
N ASN A 2 -15.56 33.54 55.20
CA ASN A 2 -16.07 33.48 53.81
C ASN A 2 -15.02 33.32 52.70
N GLY A 3 -13.81 33.91 52.86
CA GLY A 3 -12.78 33.85 51.83
C GLY A 3 -12.22 32.44 51.57
N LYS A 4 -12.05 31.63 52.62
CA LYS A 4 -11.55 30.24 52.49
C LYS A 4 -12.51 29.34 51.69
N ARG A 5 -13.81 29.47 51.94
CA ARG A 5 -14.85 28.68 51.27
C ARG A 5 -14.96 29.03 49.78
N SER A 6 -14.77 30.30 49.42
CA SER A 6 -14.75 30.75 48.01
C SER A 6 -13.53 30.19 47.25
N ILE A 7 -12.36 30.14 47.88
CA ILE A 7 -11.14 29.57 47.27
C ILE A 7 -11.32 28.07 47.03
N GLU A 8 -11.90 27.36 47.99
CA GLU A 8 -12.16 25.92 47.88
C GLU A 8 -13.17 25.60 46.76
N GLN A 9 -14.24 26.38 46.65
CA GLN A 9 -15.20 26.25 45.54
C GLN A 9 -14.55 26.52 44.17
N ASN A 10 -13.69 27.53 44.07
CA ASN A 10 -12.97 27.82 42.83
C ASN A 10 -12.02 26.69 42.44
N ASN A 11 -11.31 26.10 43.41
CA ASN A 11 -10.42 24.98 43.16
C ASN A 11 -11.17 23.74 42.67
N LEU A 12 -12.34 23.44 43.25
CA LEU A 12 -13.21 22.34 42.80
C LEU A 12 -13.77 22.58 41.40
N LEU A 13 -14.08 23.83 41.06
CA LEU A 13 -14.55 24.22 39.73
C LEU A 13 -13.43 24.06 38.68
N ILE A 14 -12.20 24.45 39.01
CA ILE A 14 -11.02 24.26 38.16
C ILE A 14 -10.74 22.77 37.95
N GLU A 15 -10.80 21.95 39.01
CA GLU A 15 -10.55 20.51 38.92
C GLU A 15 -11.62 19.80 38.08
N SER A 16 -12.89 20.17 38.25
CA SER A 16 -13.97 19.63 37.44
C SER A 16 -13.88 20.08 35.98
N LEU A 17 -13.54 21.35 35.70
CA LEU A 17 -13.27 21.84 34.34
C LEU A 17 -12.13 21.09 33.69
N LYS A 18 -11.01 20.90 34.39
CA LYS A 18 -9.85 20.15 33.89
C LYS A 18 -10.21 18.69 33.58
N ARG A 19 -11.02 18.07 34.43
CA ARG A 19 -11.56 16.72 34.20
C ARG A 19 -12.53 16.66 33.00
N TYR A 20 -13.26 17.73 32.71
CA TYR A 20 -14.07 17.83 31.50
C TYR A 20 -13.24 18.13 30.25
N GLU A 21 -12.18 18.94 30.37
CA GLU A 21 -11.24 19.26 29.29
C GLU A 21 -10.45 18.01 28.86
N ASP A 22 -9.99 17.19 29.81
CA ASP A 22 -9.36 15.88 29.52
C ASP A 22 -10.34 14.89 28.86
N LYS A 23 -11.65 15.04 29.11
CA LYS A 23 -12.70 14.24 28.46
C LYS A 23 -13.17 14.85 27.13
N LEU A 24 -12.97 16.14 26.93
CA LEU A 24 -13.20 16.79 25.67
C LEU A 24 -12.06 16.39 24.74
N LEU A 25 -12.39 15.60 23.74
CA LEU A 25 -11.57 15.44 22.54
C LEU A 25 -11.50 16.80 21.82
N ILE A 26 -10.78 17.77 22.39
CA ILE A 26 -10.31 18.98 21.70
C ILE A 26 -9.22 18.49 20.76
N VAL A 27 -9.67 17.82 19.71
CA VAL A 27 -8.87 17.48 18.57
C VAL A 27 -8.43 18.82 17.99
N PRO A 28 -7.12 19.13 17.94
CA PRO A 28 -6.66 20.40 17.40
C PRO A 28 -7.21 20.59 15.98
N PRO A 29 -7.57 21.83 15.59
CA PRO A 29 -8.30 22.12 14.35
C PRO A 29 -7.63 21.54 13.09
N SER A 30 -6.30 21.42 13.10
CA SER A 30 -5.51 20.81 12.02
C SER A 30 -5.85 19.35 11.70
N ARG A 31 -6.50 18.61 12.62
CA ARG A 31 -6.87 17.20 12.39
C ARG A 31 -8.22 17.04 11.68
N ARG A 32 -9.12 18.05 11.75
CA ARG A 32 -10.44 18.00 11.10
C ARG A 32 -10.41 18.45 9.65
N GLU A 33 -9.52 19.38 9.30
CA GLU A 33 -9.48 19.98 7.97
C GLU A 33 -8.79 19.10 6.94
N TRP A 34 -9.48 18.75 5.85
CA TRP A 34 -8.92 18.01 4.71
C TRP A 34 -7.99 18.89 3.87
N THR A 35 -6.70 18.87 4.20
CA THR A 35 -5.65 19.40 3.31
C THR A 35 -5.31 18.40 2.22
N TRP A 36 -4.78 18.87 1.09
CA TRP A 36 -4.38 18.01 -0.03
C TRP A 36 -3.47 16.85 0.39
N ILE A 37 -2.43 17.11 1.18
CA ILE A 37 -1.52 16.06 1.69
C ILE A 37 -2.27 15.06 2.58
N SER A 38 -3.18 15.53 3.45
CA SER A 38 -3.95 14.61 4.31
C SER A 38 -4.93 13.74 3.52
N SER A 39 -5.53 14.29 2.46
CA SER A 39 -6.41 13.55 1.54
C SER A 39 -5.62 12.53 0.72
N PHE A 40 -4.44 12.92 0.22
CA PHE A 40 -3.54 12.01 -0.50
C PHE A 40 -3.09 10.86 0.39
N ASN A 41 -2.65 11.14 1.61
CA ASN A 41 -2.27 10.11 2.56
C ASN A 41 -3.41 9.15 2.90
N PHE A 42 -4.63 9.67 3.08
CA PHE A 42 -5.80 8.84 3.30
C PHE A 42 -6.06 7.91 2.11
N ALA A 43 -6.10 8.46 0.89
CA ALA A 43 -6.32 7.68 -0.33
C ALA A 43 -5.20 6.65 -0.56
N TYR A 44 -3.95 7.01 -0.29
CA TYR A 44 -2.81 6.11 -0.42
C TYR A 44 -2.83 4.98 0.62
N SER A 45 -3.11 5.30 1.89
CA SER A 45 -3.25 4.29 2.95
C SER A 45 -4.42 3.33 2.71
N LEU A 46 -5.48 3.78 2.02
CA LEU A 46 -6.57 2.89 1.57
C LEU A 46 -6.10 1.91 0.49
N LEU A 47 -5.39 2.39 -0.54
CA LEU A 47 -4.84 1.52 -1.60
C LEU A 47 -3.86 0.50 -1.04
N LEU A 48 -3.02 0.92 -0.09
CA LEU A 48 -2.03 0.07 0.58
C LEU A 48 -2.65 -0.82 1.68
N THR A 49 -3.96 -0.75 1.86
CA THR A 49 -4.74 -1.49 2.88
C THR A 49 -4.23 -1.31 4.31
N VAL A 50 -3.52 -0.22 4.59
CA VAL A 50 -2.98 0.07 5.94
C VAL A 50 -4.09 0.55 6.86
N GLY A 51 -4.96 1.42 6.36
CA GLY A 51 -6.18 1.83 7.06
C GLY A 51 -5.94 2.45 8.44
N GLY A 52 -4.87 3.22 8.63
CA GLY A 52 -4.40 3.74 9.93
C GLY A 52 -5.38 4.53 10.79
N GLY A 53 -6.57 4.86 10.29
CA GLY A 53 -7.64 5.47 11.07
C GLY A 53 -7.36 6.88 11.58
N PHE A 54 -6.20 7.48 11.27
CA PHE A 54 -5.84 8.83 11.71
C PHE A 54 -6.82 9.88 11.20
N LYS A 55 -7.44 9.61 10.04
CA LYS A 55 -8.46 10.45 9.42
C LYS A 55 -9.45 9.58 8.67
N VAL A 56 -10.74 9.79 8.93
CA VAL A 56 -11.82 8.94 8.40
C VAL A 56 -12.93 9.84 7.83
N PRO A 57 -13.53 9.49 6.68
CA PRO A 57 -14.68 10.19 6.14
C PRO A 57 -15.87 10.15 7.09
N ALA A 58 -16.40 11.33 7.43
CA ALA A 58 -17.57 11.46 8.31
C ALA A 58 -18.91 11.46 7.55
N THR A 59 -18.89 11.76 6.25
CA THR A 59 -20.12 11.84 5.44
C THR A 59 -20.40 10.51 4.74
N ILE A 60 -21.68 10.14 4.66
CA ILE A 60 -22.12 8.90 4.01
C ILE A 60 -21.63 8.84 2.54
N GLY A 61 -21.72 9.96 1.81
CA GLY A 61 -21.25 10.02 0.42
C GLY A 61 -19.75 9.73 0.26
N SER A 62 -18.91 10.26 1.15
CA SER A 62 -17.46 10.00 1.10
C SER A 62 -17.09 8.59 1.55
N GLN A 63 -17.88 7.97 2.44
CA GLN A 63 -17.73 6.57 2.81
C GLN A 63 -18.07 5.64 1.65
N ILE A 64 -19.20 5.87 0.95
CA ILE A 64 -19.58 5.11 -0.24
C ILE A 64 -18.51 5.24 -1.33
N PHE A 65 -18.03 6.46 -1.57
CA PHE A 65 -16.93 6.68 -2.51
C PHE A 65 -15.66 5.90 -2.12
N ALA A 66 -15.28 5.90 -0.84
CA ALA A 66 -14.11 5.16 -0.37
C ALA A 66 -14.24 3.64 -0.61
N VAL A 67 -15.44 3.07 -0.47
CA VAL A 67 -15.68 1.65 -0.78
C VAL A 67 -15.43 1.35 -2.26
N PHE A 68 -16.01 2.15 -3.17
CA PHE A 68 -15.76 1.98 -4.61
C PHE A 68 -14.29 2.21 -4.97
N TYR A 69 -13.66 3.19 -4.35
CA TYR A 69 -12.24 3.46 -4.52
C TYR A 69 -11.37 2.26 -4.11
N CYS A 70 -11.66 1.61 -2.98
CA CYS A 70 -10.96 0.40 -2.57
C CYS A 70 -11.22 -0.80 -3.50
N LEU A 71 -12.48 -0.97 -3.93
CA LEU A 71 -12.90 -2.10 -4.77
C LEU A 71 -12.09 -2.19 -6.07
N PHE A 72 -11.87 -1.05 -6.75
CA PHE A 72 -11.09 -1.00 -7.98
C PHE A 72 -9.62 -0.64 -7.76
N GLY A 73 -9.35 0.23 -6.78
CA GLY A 73 -8.03 0.76 -6.53
C GLY A 73 -7.05 -0.28 -5.99
N ILE A 74 -7.46 -1.12 -5.02
CA ILE A 74 -6.57 -2.13 -4.44
C ILE A 74 -6.10 -3.14 -5.50
N PRO A 75 -6.99 -3.78 -6.30
CA PRO A 75 -6.54 -4.68 -7.36
C PRO A 75 -5.60 -4.02 -8.36
N LEU A 76 -5.90 -2.79 -8.81
CA LEU A 76 -5.05 -2.07 -9.75
C LEU A 76 -3.69 -1.71 -9.15
N PHE A 77 -3.65 -1.25 -7.91
CA PHE A 77 -2.43 -0.88 -7.20
C PHE A 77 -1.50 -2.08 -7.01
N TYR A 78 -2.01 -3.20 -6.50
CA TYR A 78 -1.18 -4.40 -6.30
C TYR A 78 -0.79 -5.06 -7.62
N SER A 79 -1.65 -5.03 -8.65
CA SER A 79 -1.32 -5.56 -9.98
C SER A 79 -0.21 -4.77 -10.65
N THR A 80 -0.28 -3.43 -10.61
CA THR A 80 0.76 -2.55 -11.16
C THR A 80 2.07 -2.71 -10.39
N LEU A 81 2.02 -2.80 -9.06
CA LEU A 81 3.19 -3.04 -8.23
C LEU A 81 3.84 -4.40 -8.53
N ALA A 82 3.05 -5.47 -8.64
CA ALA A 82 3.54 -6.79 -9.00
C ALA A 82 4.18 -6.81 -10.39
N LEU A 83 3.59 -6.11 -11.38
CA LEU A 83 4.16 -5.99 -12.72
C LEU A 83 5.51 -5.26 -12.71
N ILE A 84 5.61 -4.17 -11.94
CA ILE A 84 6.87 -3.42 -11.78
C ILE A 84 7.94 -4.33 -11.17
N VAL A 85 7.62 -5.00 -10.07
CA VAL A 85 8.53 -5.94 -9.39
C VAL A 85 8.96 -7.06 -10.33
N TYR A 86 8.01 -7.65 -11.07
CA TYR A 86 8.30 -8.69 -12.07
C TYR A 86 9.26 -8.19 -13.15
N ARG A 87 9.02 -7.00 -13.73
CA ARG A 87 9.89 -6.43 -14.75
C ARG A 87 11.31 -6.17 -14.23
N LEU A 88 11.44 -5.73 -12.98
CA LEU A 88 12.74 -5.49 -12.35
C LEU A 88 13.53 -6.79 -12.13
N VAL A 89 12.86 -7.88 -11.71
CA VAL A 89 13.52 -9.16 -11.40
C VAL A 89 13.68 -10.09 -12.61
N SER A 90 12.88 -9.90 -13.66
CA SER A 90 12.91 -10.68 -14.92
C SER A 90 14.32 -10.86 -15.52
N PRO A 91 15.15 -9.81 -15.71
CA PRO A 91 16.50 -9.98 -16.27
C PRO A 91 17.39 -10.86 -15.38
N VAL A 92 17.23 -10.78 -14.06
CA VAL A 92 17.98 -11.59 -13.09
C VAL A 92 17.53 -13.05 -13.16
N LEU A 93 16.23 -13.31 -13.23
CA LEU A 93 15.68 -14.67 -13.30
C LEU A 93 16.01 -15.41 -14.61
N LYS A 94 16.06 -14.67 -15.73
CA LYS A 94 16.43 -15.19 -17.06
C LYS A 94 17.93 -15.42 -17.22
N TRP A 95 18.73 -15.00 -16.25
CA TRP A 95 20.17 -15.17 -16.32
C TRP A 95 20.53 -16.66 -16.33
N GLN A 96 21.14 -17.09 -17.42
CA GLN A 96 21.45 -18.50 -17.77
C GLN A 96 22.27 -19.24 -16.71
N PHE A 97 23.03 -18.52 -15.88
CA PHE A 97 23.81 -19.09 -14.77
C PHE A 97 23.05 -19.16 -13.43
N LEU A 98 21.75 -18.83 -13.39
CA LEU A 98 20.95 -18.84 -12.18
C LEU A 98 20.41 -20.25 -11.89
N THR A 99 21.29 -21.09 -11.33
CA THR A 99 20.93 -22.43 -10.85
C THR A 99 19.91 -22.36 -9.71
N ARG A 100 19.17 -23.46 -9.50
CA ARG A 100 18.15 -23.55 -8.42
C ARG A 100 18.71 -23.16 -7.05
N SER A 101 19.93 -23.57 -6.72
CA SER A 101 20.59 -23.21 -5.46
C SER A 101 20.87 -21.71 -5.34
N ARG A 102 21.25 -21.04 -6.44
CA ARG A 102 21.46 -19.59 -6.46
C ARG A 102 20.16 -18.81 -6.30
N ARG A 103 19.03 -19.35 -6.77
CA ARG A 103 17.70 -18.76 -6.50
C ARG A 103 17.34 -18.81 -5.02
N PHE A 104 17.63 -19.90 -4.32
CA PHE A 104 17.46 -19.96 -2.86
C PHE A 104 18.34 -18.95 -2.11
N LEU A 105 19.60 -18.80 -2.52
CA LEU A 105 20.48 -17.76 -1.97
C LEU A 105 19.95 -16.35 -2.23
N LEU A 106 19.37 -16.11 -3.41
CA LEU A 106 18.74 -14.85 -3.77
C LEU A 106 17.53 -14.56 -2.86
N ILE A 107 16.67 -15.55 -2.61
CA ILE A 107 15.54 -15.42 -1.66
C ILE A 107 16.06 -15.08 -0.26
N LEU A 108 17.07 -15.80 0.24
CA LEU A 108 17.65 -15.55 1.55
C LEU A 108 18.24 -14.13 1.65
N PHE A 109 18.92 -13.69 0.59
CA PHE A 109 19.47 -12.33 0.51
C PHE A 109 18.37 -11.27 0.54
N ILE A 110 17.31 -11.41 -0.27
CA ILE A 110 16.16 -10.48 -0.25
C ILE A 110 15.49 -10.47 1.13
N PHE A 111 15.31 -11.64 1.74
CA PHE A 111 14.72 -11.74 3.08
C PHE A 111 15.57 -11.02 4.13
N GLY A 112 16.90 -11.14 4.04
CA GLY A 112 17.83 -10.37 4.86
C GLY A 112 17.71 -8.85 4.64
N CYS A 113 17.61 -8.40 3.38
CA CYS A 113 17.37 -7.00 3.06
C CYS A 113 16.02 -6.50 3.59
N PHE A 114 14.97 -7.31 3.54
CA PHE A 114 13.66 -6.99 4.11
C PHE A 114 13.75 -6.81 5.63
N ILE A 115 14.42 -7.72 6.34
CA ILE A 115 14.64 -7.59 7.78
C ILE A 115 15.40 -6.31 8.09
N LEU A 116 16.51 -6.04 7.39
CA LEU A 116 17.29 -4.82 7.57
C LEU A 116 16.46 -3.55 7.35
N TRP A 117 15.63 -3.55 6.30
CA TRP A 117 14.70 -2.47 6.01
C TRP A 117 13.71 -2.24 7.16
N THR A 118 13.08 -3.30 7.68
CA THR A 118 12.15 -3.18 8.81
C THR A 118 12.83 -2.68 10.09
N LEU A 119 14.07 -3.10 10.34
CA LEU A 119 14.86 -2.59 11.47
C LEU A 119 15.20 -1.12 11.31
N LEU A 120 15.57 -0.68 10.10
CA LEU A 120 15.84 0.73 9.80
C LEU A 120 14.61 1.60 10.09
N ILE A 121 13.43 1.20 9.61
CA ILE A 121 12.17 1.92 9.89
C ILE A 121 11.86 1.91 11.38
N GLY A 122 12.09 0.79 12.09
CA GLY A 122 11.93 0.71 13.54
C GLY A 122 12.82 1.69 14.30
N ILE A 123 14.09 1.82 13.89
CA ILE A 123 15.02 2.80 14.46
C ILE A 123 14.58 4.24 14.15
N CYS A 124 14.11 4.52 12.92
CA CYS A 124 13.57 5.83 12.58
C CYS A 124 12.37 6.20 13.46
N LEU A 125 11.43 5.27 13.68
CA LEU A 125 10.28 5.49 14.55
C LEU A 125 10.66 5.70 16.01
N TYR A 126 11.69 4.99 16.49
CA TYR A 126 12.24 5.15 17.84
C TYR A 126 12.72 6.57 18.11
N TYR A 127 13.49 7.15 17.18
CA TYR A 127 14.03 8.51 17.35
C TYR A 127 13.02 9.61 17.07
N GLN A 128 12.13 9.43 16.08
CA GLN A 128 11.28 10.52 15.60
C GLN A 128 9.90 10.57 16.26
N VAL A 129 9.37 9.43 16.72
CA VAL A 129 7.95 9.33 17.08
C VAL A 129 7.76 8.73 18.47
N LEU A 130 8.31 7.55 18.75
CA LEU A 130 8.01 6.80 19.98
C LEU A 130 9.10 7.02 21.03
N ASN A 131 9.04 8.15 21.77
CA ASN A 131 9.78 8.55 22.98
C ASN A 131 10.71 7.50 23.65
N ASN A 132 11.70 6.99 22.92
CA ASN A 132 12.61 5.92 23.33
C ASN A 132 11.98 4.55 23.69
N ASP A 133 10.80 4.22 23.17
CA ASP A 133 10.19 2.89 23.33
C ASP A 133 10.61 1.95 22.19
N PHE A 134 11.71 1.23 22.39
CA PHE A 134 12.31 0.35 21.38
C PHE A 134 11.38 -0.76 20.88
N TRP A 135 10.79 -1.52 21.79
CA TRP A 135 9.94 -2.67 21.45
C TRP A 135 8.70 -2.26 20.68
N LEU A 136 8.07 -1.16 21.09
CA LEU A 136 6.90 -0.63 20.42
C LEU A 136 7.27 -0.12 19.02
N SER A 137 8.41 0.55 18.87
CA SER A 137 8.90 1.04 17.57
C SER A 137 9.17 -0.09 16.58
N ILE A 138 9.81 -1.18 17.02
CA ILE A 138 10.03 -2.36 16.17
C ILE A 138 8.71 -3.03 15.81
N LEU A 139 7.79 -3.17 16.77
CA LEU A 139 6.50 -3.79 16.52
C LEU A 139 5.67 -2.96 15.53
N HIS A 140 5.71 -1.63 15.62
CA HIS A 140 5.09 -0.73 14.65
C HIS A 140 5.72 -0.84 13.26
N ALA A 141 7.04 -0.95 13.16
CA ALA A 141 7.72 -1.13 11.88
C ALA A 141 7.41 -2.50 11.26
N PHE A 142 7.38 -3.56 12.07
CA PHE A 142 7.05 -4.90 11.62
C PHE A 142 5.60 -4.99 11.14
N THR A 143 4.65 -4.53 11.95
CA THR A 143 3.23 -4.52 11.56
C THR A 143 2.99 -3.62 10.36
N GLY A 144 3.59 -2.44 10.31
CA GLY A 144 3.53 -1.54 9.16
C GLY A 144 4.08 -2.16 7.87
N SER A 145 5.11 -3.01 7.97
CA SER A 145 5.66 -3.74 6.82
C SER A 145 4.70 -4.80 6.27
N LEU A 146 3.80 -5.30 7.11
CA LEU A 146 2.71 -6.22 6.77
C LEU A 146 1.40 -5.49 6.44
N THR A 147 1.48 -4.18 6.20
CA THR A 147 0.33 -3.28 5.99
C THR A 147 -0.71 -3.31 7.12
N VAL A 148 -0.29 -3.65 8.33
CA VAL A 148 -1.13 -3.58 9.54
C VAL A 148 -0.67 -2.39 10.37
N GLN A 149 -1.59 -1.47 10.67
CA GLN A 149 -1.27 -0.34 11.55
C GLN A 149 -1.98 -0.47 12.89
N ILE A 150 -1.17 -0.48 13.95
CA ILE A 150 -1.68 -0.40 15.32
C ILE A 150 -1.84 1.08 15.68
N PRO A 151 -2.98 1.48 16.27
CA PRO A 151 -3.15 2.85 16.77
C PRO A 151 -2.16 3.09 17.92
N SER A 152 -1.21 4.02 17.73
CA SER A 152 -0.37 4.49 18.83
C SER A 152 -1.02 5.71 19.51
N PRO A 153 -0.80 5.89 20.83
CA PRO A 153 -1.23 7.10 21.54
C PRO A 153 -0.46 8.35 21.09
N VAL A 154 0.69 8.18 20.42
CA VAL A 154 1.50 9.29 19.92
C VAL A 154 0.99 9.79 18.57
N GLN A 155 0.73 11.10 18.49
CA GLN A 155 0.21 11.76 17.30
C GLN A 155 1.31 11.95 16.23
N ILE A 156 1.25 11.14 15.17
CA ILE A 156 2.17 11.22 14.02
C ILE A 156 1.82 12.44 13.15
N THR A 157 2.82 13.17 12.66
CA THR A 157 2.64 14.29 11.73
C THR A 157 2.20 13.80 10.35
N THR A 158 1.53 14.66 9.56
CA THR A 158 1.04 14.29 8.22
C THR A 158 2.17 13.88 7.27
N CYS A 159 3.34 14.53 7.37
CA CYS A 159 4.53 14.15 6.61
C CYS A 159 5.09 12.79 7.06
N GLY A 160 5.04 12.48 8.36
CA GLY A 160 5.43 11.18 8.89
C GLY A 160 4.53 10.04 8.39
N ILE A 161 3.22 10.29 8.26
CA ILE A 161 2.28 9.32 7.66
C ILE A 161 2.63 9.06 6.19
N LEU A 162 2.97 10.10 5.44
CA LEU A 162 3.39 9.95 4.04
C LEU A 162 4.66 9.11 3.92
N PHE A 163 5.66 9.41 4.74
CA PHE A 163 6.89 8.62 4.83
C PHE A 163 6.60 7.15 5.15
N LEU A 164 5.72 6.88 6.11
CA LEU A 164 5.36 5.53 6.52
C LEU A 164 4.60 4.77 5.40
N ASN A 165 3.72 5.44 4.66
CA ASN A 165 3.04 4.85 3.50
C ASN A 165 4.01 4.47 2.38
N PHE A 166 4.98 5.35 2.08
CA PHE A 166 6.05 5.01 1.14
C PHE A 166 6.88 3.83 1.65
N ALA A 167 7.20 3.83 2.95
CA ALA A 167 7.98 2.75 3.54
C ALA A 167 7.26 1.40 3.47
N ALA A 168 5.95 1.39 3.73
CA ALA A 168 5.11 0.20 3.60
C ALA A 168 4.98 -0.26 2.14
N THR A 169 4.99 0.64 1.16
CA THR A 169 5.02 0.26 -0.28
C THR A 169 6.31 -0.45 -0.66
N ILE A 170 7.45 0.03 -0.14
CA ILE A 170 8.75 -0.64 -0.30
C ILE A 170 8.70 -2.02 0.37
N SER A 171 8.15 -2.13 1.58
CA SER A 171 7.97 -3.42 2.27
C SER A 171 7.13 -4.40 1.48
N VAL A 172 5.98 -3.97 0.95
CA VAL A 172 5.12 -4.80 0.08
C VAL A 172 5.86 -5.23 -1.19
N SER A 173 6.66 -4.34 -1.78
CA SER A 173 7.47 -4.67 -2.96
C SER A 173 8.48 -5.79 -2.66
N PHE A 174 9.12 -5.77 -1.49
CA PHE A 174 9.99 -6.86 -1.03
C PHE A 174 9.22 -8.17 -0.84
N LEU A 175 8.03 -8.13 -0.23
CA LEU A 175 7.20 -9.33 -0.04
C LEU A 175 6.74 -9.93 -1.38
N LEU A 176 6.32 -9.09 -2.33
CA LEU A 176 5.99 -9.52 -3.69
C LEU A 176 7.21 -10.10 -4.41
N LEU A 177 8.39 -9.52 -4.23
CA LEU A 177 9.63 -10.02 -4.80
C LEU A 177 9.98 -11.42 -4.25
N ILE A 178 9.90 -11.60 -2.92
CA ILE A 178 10.12 -12.89 -2.26
C ILE A 178 9.11 -13.93 -2.79
N LEU A 179 7.83 -13.57 -2.88
CA LEU A 179 6.77 -14.43 -3.40
C LEU A 179 7.06 -14.84 -4.84
N LEU A 180 7.44 -13.90 -5.70
CA LEU A 180 7.68 -14.15 -7.11
C LEU A 180 8.91 -15.04 -7.34
N VAL A 181 10.02 -14.75 -6.66
CA VAL A 181 11.21 -15.60 -6.76
C VAL A 181 10.93 -16.99 -6.18
N SER A 182 10.16 -17.10 -5.08
CA SER A 182 9.71 -18.38 -4.54
C SER A 182 8.88 -19.17 -5.56
N LEU A 183 7.88 -18.55 -6.18
CA LEU A 183 7.08 -19.17 -7.25
C LEU A 183 7.96 -19.65 -8.42
N SER A 184 8.99 -18.88 -8.80
CA SER A 184 9.93 -19.29 -9.84
C SER A 184 10.79 -20.52 -9.49
N VAL A 185 10.91 -20.86 -8.20
CA VAL A 185 11.64 -22.03 -7.70
C VAL A 185 10.73 -23.25 -7.64
N PHE A 186 9.47 -23.08 -7.22
CA PHE A 186 8.50 -24.17 -7.09
C PHE A 186 7.78 -24.52 -8.40
N PHE A 187 7.47 -23.52 -9.24
CA PHE A 187 6.73 -23.68 -10.50
C PHE A 187 7.51 -23.11 -11.69
N PRO A 188 8.65 -23.72 -12.08
CA PRO A 188 9.45 -23.22 -13.19
C PRO A 188 8.77 -23.37 -14.57
N LYS A 189 7.77 -24.25 -14.71
CA LYS A 189 7.16 -24.62 -16.01
C LYS A 189 5.95 -23.73 -16.37
N GLU A 190 5.02 -23.48 -15.45
CA GLU A 190 3.87 -22.58 -15.69
C GLU A 190 4.27 -21.15 -16.04
N LEU A 191 5.28 -20.59 -15.36
CA LEU A 191 5.73 -19.22 -15.66
C LEU A 191 6.40 -19.11 -17.04
N LEU A 192 7.13 -20.15 -17.45
CA LEU A 192 7.69 -20.24 -18.80
C LEU A 192 6.60 -20.45 -19.85
N LEU A 193 5.59 -21.27 -19.57
CA LEU A 193 4.46 -21.50 -20.49
C LEU A 193 3.67 -20.21 -20.73
N GLN A 194 3.36 -19.45 -19.68
CA GLN A 194 2.63 -18.20 -19.83
C GLN A 194 3.43 -17.12 -20.59
N GLU A 195 4.75 -17.08 -20.40
CA GLU A 195 5.62 -16.17 -21.16
C GLU A 195 5.81 -16.63 -22.61
N THR A 196 5.84 -17.94 -22.84
CA THR A 196 5.89 -18.53 -24.19
C THR A 196 4.59 -18.30 -24.95
N GLU A 197 3.43 -18.49 -24.32
CA GLU A 197 2.11 -18.20 -24.91
C GLU A 197 1.99 -16.72 -25.27
N ARG A 198 2.35 -15.80 -24.36
CA ARG A 198 2.33 -14.35 -24.67
C ARG A 198 3.29 -13.98 -25.80
N ALA A 199 4.50 -14.54 -25.80
CA ALA A 199 5.48 -14.27 -26.85
C ALA A 199 5.02 -14.84 -28.20
N VAL A 200 4.35 -16.00 -28.20
CA VAL A 200 3.73 -16.59 -29.39
C VAL A 200 2.56 -15.74 -29.87
N GLU A 201 1.70 -15.27 -28.98
CA GLU A 201 0.53 -14.45 -29.30
C GLU A 201 0.92 -13.08 -29.85
N GLU A 202 1.92 -12.41 -29.25
CA GLU A 202 2.47 -11.14 -29.78
C GLU A 202 3.12 -11.35 -31.17
N LYS A 203 3.81 -12.48 -31.36
CA LYS A 203 4.41 -12.82 -32.66
C LYS A 203 3.34 -13.18 -33.69
N LEU A 204 2.27 -13.85 -33.27
CA LEU A 204 1.12 -14.21 -34.08
C LEU A 204 0.39 -12.96 -34.55
N GLU A 205 0.10 -12.01 -33.65
CA GLU A 205 -0.50 -10.71 -33.99
C GLU A 205 0.33 -9.92 -34.99
N ARG A 206 1.67 -9.96 -34.89
CA ARG A 206 2.56 -9.32 -35.88
C ARG A 206 2.59 -10.03 -37.24
N LEU A 207 2.38 -11.35 -37.24
CA LEU A 207 2.41 -12.19 -38.45
C LEU A 207 1.05 -12.24 -39.15
N THR A 208 -0.05 -12.03 -38.42
CA THR A 208 -1.38 -11.91 -39.00
C THR A 208 -1.60 -10.48 -39.50
N PRO A 209 -1.65 -10.24 -40.82
CA PRO A 209 -2.08 -8.93 -41.32
C PRO A 209 -3.53 -8.65 -40.90
N PRO A 210 -3.94 -7.37 -40.78
CA PRO A 210 -5.33 -7.03 -40.50
C PRO A 210 -6.25 -7.71 -41.52
N PRO A 211 -7.43 -8.20 -41.10
CA PRO A 211 -8.32 -8.96 -41.98
C PRO A 211 -8.60 -8.15 -43.24
N LYS A 212 -8.17 -8.67 -44.38
CA LYS A 212 -8.16 -7.97 -45.68
C LYS A 212 -9.56 -7.77 -46.27
N PHE A 213 -10.58 -8.37 -45.64
CA PHE A 213 -11.97 -8.32 -46.07
C PHE A 213 -12.87 -8.19 -44.85
N GLN A 214 -13.56 -7.06 -44.73
CA GLN A 214 -14.74 -6.94 -43.89
C GLN A 214 -15.92 -7.42 -44.72
N VAL A 215 -16.54 -8.54 -44.33
CA VAL A 215 -17.78 -8.99 -44.95
C VAL A 215 -18.90 -8.11 -44.42
N ILE A 216 -19.21 -7.05 -45.16
CA ILE A 216 -20.43 -6.27 -44.93
C ILE A 216 -21.54 -7.04 -45.62
N VAL A 217 -22.41 -7.67 -44.82
CA VAL A 217 -23.64 -8.27 -45.33
C VAL A 217 -24.60 -7.12 -45.57
N ASP A 218 -24.78 -6.75 -46.83
CA ASP A 218 -25.79 -5.77 -47.20
C ASP A 218 -27.19 -6.38 -46.98
N GLU A 219 -28.19 -5.55 -46.69
CA GLU A 219 -29.56 -5.97 -46.31
C GLU A 219 -30.28 -6.83 -47.38
N ALA A 220 -29.67 -6.97 -48.57
CA ALA A 220 -30.13 -7.79 -49.70
C ALA A 220 -29.49 -9.19 -49.79
N GLY A 221 -28.59 -9.58 -48.87
CA GLY A 221 -28.06 -10.95 -48.79
C GLY A 221 -26.96 -11.33 -49.79
N GLU A 222 -26.44 -10.41 -50.58
CA GLU A 222 -25.24 -10.66 -51.40
C GLU A 222 -23.97 -10.26 -50.66
N SER A 223 -23.13 -11.25 -50.35
CA SER A 223 -21.79 -11.04 -49.80
C SER A 223 -20.83 -10.59 -50.89
N LYS A 224 -20.46 -9.30 -50.94
CA LYS A 224 -19.38 -8.82 -51.82
C LYS A 224 -18.08 -8.67 -51.05
N LEU A 225 -17.04 -9.34 -51.54
CA LEU A 225 -15.66 -9.17 -51.09
C LEU A 225 -15.11 -7.88 -51.69
N THR A 226 -15.02 -6.81 -50.91
CA THR A 226 -14.29 -5.60 -51.30
C THR A 226 -12.91 -5.61 -50.68
N THR A 227 -11.88 -5.48 -51.52
CA THR A 227 -10.50 -5.22 -51.09
C THR A 227 -10.40 -3.80 -50.52
N ALA A 228 -9.81 -3.66 -49.34
CA ALA A 228 -9.46 -2.38 -48.74
C ALA A 228 -8.50 -1.56 -49.61
#